data_AF-A0A966VEY0-F1
#
_entry.id   AF-A0A966VEY0-F1
#
_cell.length_a   1.000
_cell.length_b   1.000
_cell.length_c   1.000
_cell.angle_alpha   90.00
_cell.angle_beta   90.00
_cell.angle_gamma   90.00
#
_symmetry.space_group_name_H-M   'P 1'
#
loop_
_entity.id
_entity.type
_entity.pdbx_description
1 polymer ?
#
loop_
_entity_poly.entity_id
_entity_poly.type
_entity_poly.pdbx_seq_one_letter_code
_entity_poly.pdbx_strand_id
1 'polypeptide(L)'
;MITETYLRPRPATHEEQMSEAGRRYEEQIRELSALAAKRFWRLVPENETRSRFTVEDQLGRPLYGPAHLYSLRGFFAGLPVQA
;
A
#
# COMPACT_ATOMS: atom_id res chain seq x y z
N MET A 1 -18.41 47.12 -4.44
CA MET A 1 -19.00 45.79 -4.69
C MET A 1 -17.86 44.90 -5.16
N ILE A 2 -17.38 44.00 -4.30
CA ILE A 2 -16.25 43.11 -4.59
C ILE A 2 -16.79 41.87 -5.30
N THR A 3 -16.46 41.73 -6.57
CA THR A 3 -16.69 40.48 -7.31
C THR A 3 -15.56 39.53 -6.92
N GLU A 4 -15.76 38.77 -5.85
CA GLU A 4 -14.96 37.58 -5.55
C GLU A 4 -15.13 36.57 -6.69
N THR A 5 -14.23 36.65 -7.66
CA THR A 5 -14.02 35.61 -8.66
C THR A 5 -13.62 34.34 -7.91
N TYR A 6 -14.58 33.43 -7.75
CA TYR A 6 -14.34 32.06 -7.28
C TYR A 6 -13.29 31.40 -8.19
N LEU A 7 -12.03 31.45 -7.77
CA LEU A 7 -10.96 30.62 -8.28
C LEU A 7 -11.34 29.17 -7.95
N ARG A 8 -12.04 28.50 -8.88
CA ARG A 8 -12.18 27.04 -8.81
C ARG A 8 -10.75 26.48 -8.81
N PRO A 9 -10.38 25.60 -7.87
CA PRO A 9 -9.09 24.92 -7.96
C PRO A 9 -9.03 24.23 -9.32
N ARG A 10 -7.95 24.46 -10.08
CA ARG A 10 -7.73 23.74 -11.34
C ARG A 10 -7.86 22.24 -11.05
N PRO A 11 -8.53 21.45 -11.90
CA PRO A 11 -8.46 20.01 -11.78
C PRO A 11 -6.98 19.63 -11.84
N ALA A 12 -6.50 18.89 -10.83
CA ALA A 12 -5.14 18.39 -10.77
C ALA A 12 -4.78 17.77 -12.12
N THR A 13 -3.71 18.26 -12.74
CA THR A 13 -3.21 17.77 -14.03
C THR A 13 -2.96 16.26 -13.95
N HIS A 14 -3.10 15.53 -15.05
CA HIS A 14 -2.93 14.06 -15.09
C HIS A 14 -1.62 13.59 -14.41
N GLU A 15 -0.54 14.37 -14.54
CA GLU A 15 0.76 14.13 -13.90
C GLU A 15 0.73 14.27 -12.37
N GLU A 16 -0.06 15.21 -11.86
CA GLU A 16 -0.23 15.44 -10.42
C GLU A 16 -1.04 14.30 -9.79
N GLN A 17 -2.08 13.82 -10.50
CA GLN A 17 -2.87 12.65 -10.10
C GLN A 17 -2.06 11.35 -10.12
N MET A 18 -1.19 11.15 -11.12
CA MET A 18 -0.27 10.01 -11.15
C MET A 18 0.73 10.05 -9.99
N SER A 19 1.22 11.24 -9.64
CA SER A 19 2.17 11.42 -8.53
C SER A 19 1.53 11.14 -7.17
N GLU A 20 0.28 11.57 -6.96
CA GLU A 20 -0.47 11.28 -5.74
C GLU A 20 -0.84 9.79 -5.64
N ALA A 21 -1.26 9.16 -6.74
CA ALA A 21 -1.58 7.74 -6.77
C ALA A 21 -0.35 6.88 -6.47
N GLY A 22 0.82 7.25 -7.00
CA GLY A 22 2.11 6.61 -6.70
C GLY A 22 2.49 6.73 -5.22
N ARG A 23 2.39 7.93 -4.64
CA ARG A 23 2.68 8.15 -3.22
C ARG A 23 1.76 7.33 -2.31
N ARG A 24 0.46 7.33 -2.57
CA ARG A 24 -0.51 6.52 -1.80
C ARG A 24 -0.24 5.03 -1.92
N TYR A 25 0.25 4.57 -3.07
CA TYR A 25 0.63 3.18 -3.27
C TYR A 25 1.88 2.81 -2.45
N GLU A 26 2.90 3.67 -2.44
CA GLU A 26 4.10 3.48 -1.62
C GLU A 26 3.78 3.50 -0.12
N GLU A 27 2.90 4.40 0.34
CA GLU A 27 2.44 4.44 1.73
C GLU A 27 1.76 3.14 2.13
N GLN A 28 0.87 2.60 1.29
CA GLN A 28 0.22 1.31 1.56
C GLN A 28 1.22 0.16 1.68
N ILE A 29 2.22 0.11 0.81
CA ILE A 29 3.27 -0.92 0.90
C ILE A 29 4.04 -0.78 2.20
N ARG A 30 4.40 0.46 2.60
CA ARG A 30 5.10 0.72 3.86
C ARG A 30 4.27 0.30 5.07
N GLU A 31 2.97 0.59 5.08
CA GLU A 31 2.07 0.18 6.15
C GLU A 31 2.00 -1.35 6.27
N LEU A 32 1.81 -2.06 5.15
CA LEU A 32 1.79 -3.53 5.14
C LEU A 32 3.14 -4.12 5.56
N SER A 33 4.25 -3.52 5.12
CA SER A 33 5.59 -3.93 5.54
C SER A 33 5.80 -3.70 7.04
N ALA A 34 5.28 -2.61 7.62
CA ALA A 34 5.35 -2.36 9.06
C ALA A 34 4.50 -3.37 9.84
N LEU A 35 3.30 -3.72 9.35
CA LEU A 35 2.45 -4.75 9.94
C LEU A 35 3.11 -6.14 9.87
N ALA A 36 3.75 -6.47 8.75
CA ALA A 36 4.56 -7.67 8.61
C ALA A 36 5.71 -7.66 9.63
N ALA A 37 6.46 -6.56 9.73
CA ALA A 37 7.60 -6.43 10.63
C ALA A 37 7.23 -6.58 12.11
N LYS A 38 6.05 -6.08 12.53
CA LYS A 38 5.52 -6.29 13.89
C LYS A 38 5.36 -7.77 14.25
N ARG A 39 5.15 -8.63 13.25
CA ARG A 39 5.00 -10.08 13.41
C ARG A 39 6.27 -10.85 13.01
N PHE A 40 7.40 -10.16 12.86
CA PHE A 40 8.64 -10.72 12.34
C PHE A 40 8.47 -11.37 10.95
N TRP A 41 7.61 -10.80 10.11
CA TRP A 41 7.44 -11.22 8.72
C TRP A 41 8.06 -10.21 7.76
N ARG A 42 8.33 -10.66 6.54
CA ARG A 42 8.86 -9.85 5.45
C ARG A 42 7.86 -9.80 4.31
N LEU A 43 7.68 -8.62 3.73
CA LEU A 43 6.88 -8.42 2.53
C LEU A 43 7.82 -8.40 1.32
N VAL A 44 7.73 -9.42 0.47
CA VAL A 44 8.59 -9.58 -0.69
C VAL A 44 7.78 -9.34 -1.97
N PRO A 45 8.18 -8.39 -2.82
CA PRO A 45 7.54 -8.20 -4.12
C PRO A 45 7.86 -9.38 -5.05
N GLU A 46 6.87 -9.83 -5.82
CA GLU A 46 7.08 -10.86 -6.84
C GLU A 46 7.85 -10.26 -8.02
N ASN A 47 8.97 -10.88 -8.41
CA ASN A 47 9.89 -10.35 -9.44
C ASN A 47 9.21 -10.10 -10.79
N GLU A 48 8.21 -10.91 -11.16
CA GLU A 48 7.50 -10.79 -12.43
C GLU A 48 6.33 -9.80 -12.37
N THR A 49 5.75 -9.57 -11.18
CA THR A 49 4.57 -8.73 -11.02
C THR A 49 4.77 -7.75 -9.86
N ARG A 50 5.15 -6.50 -10.17
CA ARG A 50 5.30 -5.41 -9.18
C ARG A 50 4.04 -5.09 -8.37
N SER A 51 2.90 -5.66 -8.76
CA SER A 51 1.60 -5.50 -8.09
C SER A 51 1.25 -6.67 -7.16
N ARG A 52 2.09 -7.70 -7.07
CA ARG A 52 1.92 -8.87 -6.21
C ARG A 52 3.04 -8.97 -5.20
N PHE A 53 2.68 -9.43 -4.02
CA PHE A 53 3.56 -9.50 -2.88
C PHE A 53 3.31 -10.80 -2.12
N THR A 54 4.37 -11.35 -1.56
CA THR A 54 4.36 -12.53 -0.72
C THR A 54 4.81 -12.13 0.68
N VAL A 55 4.07 -12.57 1.68
CA VAL A 55 4.46 -12.46 3.08
C VAL A 55 5.24 -13.71 3.43
N GLU A 56 6.49 -13.52 3.85
CA GLU A 56 7.39 -14.58 4.27
C GLU A 56 7.72 -14.47 5.75
N ASP A 57 7.97 -15.60 6.40
CA ASP A 57 8.52 -15.63 7.76
C ASP A 57 10.02 -15.25 7.78
N GLN A 58 10.61 -15.08 8.96
CA GLN A 58 12.06 -14.92 9.12
C GLN A 58 12.86 -16.03 8.43
N LEU A 59 12.33 -17.25 8.42
CA LEU A 59 12.97 -18.40 7.76
C LEU A 59 12.81 -18.42 6.22
N GLY A 60 12.19 -17.40 5.62
CA GLY A 60 11.94 -17.34 4.17
C GLY A 60 10.85 -18.31 3.71
N ARG A 61 9.96 -18.72 4.63
CA ARG A 61 8.81 -19.57 4.29
C ARG A 61 7.65 -18.68 3.87
N PRO A 62 7.00 -18.92 2.71
CA PRO A 62 5.83 -18.15 2.32
C PRO A 62 4.67 -18.48 3.27
N LEU A 63 4.17 -17.46 3.97
CA LEU A 63 3.01 -17.53 4.86
C LEU A 63 1.71 -17.21 4.10
N TYR A 64 1.77 -16.23 3.20
CA TYR A 64 0.62 -15.80 2.42
C TYR A 64 1.06 -15.12 1.13
N GLY A 65 0.45 -15.48 0.00
CA GLY A 65 0.73 -14.90 -1.31
C GLY A 65 1.22 -15.93 -2.33
N PRO A 66 1.57 -15.48 -3.56
CA PRO A 66 1.59 -14.08 -4.01
C PRO A 66 0.18 -13.47 -4.13
N ALA A 67 0.00 -12.25 -3.58
CA ALA A 67 -1.30 -11.58 -3.54
C ALA A 67 -1.19 -10.06 -3.76
N HIS A 68 -2.28 -9.43 -4.19
CA HIS A 68 -2.36 -7.97 -4.34
C HIS A 68 -2.47 -7.27 -2.98
N LEU A 69 -2.12 -5.97 -2.92
CA LEU A 69 -2.17 -5.16 -1.70
C LEU A 69 -3.53 -5.23 -0.98
N TYR A 70 -4.65 -5.23 -1.73
CA TYR A 70 -5.98 -5.35 -1.13
C TYR A 70 -6.18 -6.68 -0.40
N SER A 71 -5.77 -7.80 -1.01
CA SER A 71 -5.83 -9.13 -0.41
C SER A 71 -4.95 -9.23 0.82
N LEU A 72 -3.73 -8.66 0.76
CA LEU A 72 -2.83 -8.60 1.90
C LEU A 72 -3.42 -7.78 3.04
N ARG A 73 -4.00 -6.62 2.75
CA ARG A 73 -4.67 -5.82 3.76
C ARG A 73 -5.79 -6.59 4.45
N GLY A 74 -6.58 -7.36 3.68
CA GLY A 74 -7.58 -8.28 4.23
C GLY A 74 -6.98 -9.37 5.11
N PHE A 75 -5.88 -9.99 4.67
CA PHE A 75 -5.12 -10.96 5.47
C PHE A 75 -4.65 -10.34 6.80
N PHE A 76 -3.99 -9.18 6.77
CA PHE A 76 -3.54 -8.50 7.98
C PHE A 76 -4.68 -8.06 8.90
N ALA A 77 -5.83 -7.68 8.35
CA ALA A 77 -7.02 -7.28 9.10
C ALA A 77 -7.77 -8.46 9.74
N GLY A 78 -7.70 -9.65 9.14
CA GLY A 78 -8.28 -10.89 9.68
C GLY A 78 -7.42 -11.54 10.77
N LEU A 79 -6.17 -11.12 10.91
CA LEU A 79 -5.29 -11.61 11.96
C LEU A 79 -5.62 -10.92 13.29
N PRO A 80 -5.68 -11.67 14.41
CA PRO A 80 -5.89 -11.07 15.72
C PRO A 80 -4.82 -10.01 15.98
N VAL A 81 -5.21 -8.91 16.62
CA VAL A 81 -4.23 -7.97 17.20
C VAL A 81 -3.48 -8.78 18.24
N GLN A 82 -2.32 -9.32 17.87
CA GLN A 82 -1.49 -10.05 18.82
C GLN A 82 -0.86 -8.99 19.72
N ALA A 83 -1.22 -9.07 21.00
CA ALA A 83 -0.62 -8.37 22.12
C ALA A 83 0.83 -8.81 22.33
#